data_AF-A0A3L7SKU7-F1
#
_entry.id   AF-A0A3L7SKU7-F1
#
_cell.length_a   1.000
_cell.length_b   1.000
_cell.length_c   1.000
_cell.angle_alpha   90.00
_cell.angle_beta   90.00
_cell.angle_gamma   90.00
#
_symmetry.space_group_name_H-M   'P 1'
#
loop_
_entity.id
_entity.type
_entity.pdbx_description
1 polymer ?
#
loop_
_entity_poly.entity_id
_entity_poly.type
_entity_poly.pdbx_seq_one_letter_code
_entity_poly.pdbx_strand_id
1 'polypeptide(L)' 'MRAALACLLGLLFVDEGGTEAAAATAVIAKAPGPGPPPPVEFRADRPFLLLVRDARHDTILFLGRFNGP' A
#
# COMPACT_ATOMS: atom_id res chain seq x y z
N MET A 1 -7.20 -5.47 9.69
CA MET A 1 -6.56 -4.24 10.20
C MET A 1 -7.38 -3.09 9.62
N ARG A 2 -8.39 -2.60 10.36
CA ARG A 2 -9.30 -1.56 9.85
C ARG A 2 -8.71 -0.20 10.19
N ALA A 3 -8.26 0.55 9.19
CA ALA A 3 -7.80 1.92 9.36
C ALA A 3 -8.80 2.88 8.69
N ALA A 4 -9.32 3.83 9.45
CA ALA A 4 -10.16 4.91 8.94
C ALA A 4 -9.32 6.19 8.89
N LEU A 5 -9.22 6.81 7.71
CA LEU A 5 -8.52 8.07 7.53
C LEU A 5 -9.53 9.16 7.16
N ALA A 6 -9.62 10.19 8.01
CA ALA A 6 -10.41 11.37 7.73
C ALA A 6 -9.55 12.41 6.99
N CYS A 7 -9.98 12.85 5.81
CA CYS A 7 -9.44 13.99 5.10
C CYS A 7 -10.55 15.04 4.93
N LEU A 8 -10.20 16.32 4.77
CA LEU A 8 -11.12 17.48 4.90
C LEU A 8 -12.39 17.43 4.01
N LEU A 9 -12.47 16.52 3.03
CA LEU A 9 -13.59 16.35 2.10
C LEU A 9 -14.05 14.88 1.91
N GLY A 10 -13.53 13.91 2.67
CA GLY A 10 -13.88 12.49 2.49
C GLY A 10 -13.33 11.53 3.53
N LEU A 11 -13.94 10.35 3.62
CA LEU A 11 -13.54 9.24 4.48
C LEU A 11 -12.95 8.11 3.63
N LEU A 12 -11.77 7.63 4.02
CA LEU A 12 -11.12 6.48 3.38
C LEU A 12 -11.00 5.32 4.36
N PHE A 13 -11.56 4.18 3.98
CA PHE A 13 -11.47 2.94 4.75
C PHE A 13 -10.47 2.01 4.08
N VAL A 14 -9.49 1.56 4.86
CA VAL A 14 -8.50 0.55 4.44
C VAL A 14 -8.73 -0.71 5.25
N ASP A 15 -8.93 -1.81 4.56
CA ASP A 15 -8.94 -3.16 5.11
C ASP A 15 -8.27 -4.14 4.14
N GLU A 16 -8.11 -5.39 4.58
CA GLU A 16 -7.54 -6.47 3.77
C GLU A 16 -8.36 -6.81 2.52
N GLY A 17 -9.62 -6.37 2.47
CA GLY A 17 -10.53 -6.56 1.35
C GLY A 17 -10.44 -5.49 0.28
N GLY A 18 -9.47 -4.56 0.35
CA GLY A 18 -9.23 -3.53 -0.66
C GLY A 18 -9.26 -4.05 -2.11
N THR A 19 -9.40 -3.14 -3.09
CA THR A 19 -9.82 -3.45 -4.48
C THR A 19 -8.91 -4.39 -5.29
N GLU A 20 -7.71 -4.75 -4.84
CA GLU A 20 -6.90 -5.82 -5.43
C GLU A 20 -5.86 -6.35 -4.43
N ALA A 21 -6.13 -7.50 -3.82
CA ALA A 21 -5.12 -8.35 -3.17
C ALA A 21 -4.19 -9.03 -4.20
N ALA A 22 -3.90 -8.37 -5.33
CA ALA A 22 -3.41 -8.98 -6.57
C ALA A 22 -1.96 -8.62 -6.88
N ALA A 23 -1.02 -9.09 -6.06
CA ALA A 23 0.35 -9.30 -6.51
C ALA A 23 1.05 -10.37 -5.67
N ALA A 24 0.39 -11.52 -5.45
CA ALA A 24 1.09 -12.73 -5.05
C ALA A 24 1.92 -13.23 -6.24
N THR A 25 3.07 -12.60 -6.49
CA THR A 25 4.01 -13.08 -7.50
C THR A 25 4.65 -14.36 -6.96
N ALA A 26 4.11 -15.51 -7.35
CA ALA A 26 4.74 -16.80 -7.11
C ALA A 26 6.09 -16.80 -7.84
N VAL A 27 7.19 -16.70 -7.09
CA VAL A 27 8.53 -16.86 -7.63
C VAL A 27 8.67 -18.33 -8.03
N ILE A 28 8.38 -18.65 -9.29
CA ILE A 28 8.72 -19.97 -9.85
C ILE A 28 10.24 -19.97 -9.98
N ALA A 29 10.92 -20.51 -8.97
CA ALA A 29 12.36 -20.68 -8.94
C ALA A 29 12.78 -21.69 -10.02
N LYS A 30 12.99 -21.22 -11.25
CA LYS A 30 13.53 -22.04 -12.34
C LYS A 30 14.48 -21.23 -13.24
N ALA A 31 15.54 -20.70 -12.64
CA ALA A 31 16.73 -20.27 -13.38
C ALA A 31 17.97 -20.44 -12.48
N PRO A 32 19.09 -21.00 -12.99
CA PRO A 32 20.35 -21.03 -12.26
C PRO A 32 20.95 -19.61 -12.29
N GLY A 33 20.57 -18.80 -11.31
CA GLY A 33 21.10 -17.45 -11.09
C GLY A 33 21.13 -17.15 -9.59
N PRO A 34 21.76 -16.04 -9.17
CA PRO A 34 21.60 -15.57 -7.80
C PRO A 34 20.11 -15.46 -7.52
N GLY A 35 19.66 -16.04 -6.40
CA GLY A 35 18.26 -15.98 -5.99
C GLY A 35 17.79 -14.51 -5.90
N PRO A 36 16.47 -14.27 -5.93
CA PRO A 36 15.95 -12.92 -5.74
C PRO A 36 16.50 -12.33 -4.44
N PRO A 37 16.72 -11.00 -4.38
CA PRO A 37 17.13 -10.34 -3.15
C PRO A 37 16.11 -10.65 -2.04
N PRO A 38 16.56 -10.67 -0.77
CA PRO A 38 15.65 -10.87 0.34
C PRO A 38 14.55 -9.79 0.31
N PRO A 39 13.30 -10.12 0.69
CA PRO A 39 12.23 -9.15 0.78
C PRO A 39 12.62 -7.97 1.68
N VAL A 40 12.21 -6.77 1.29
CA VAL A 40 12.33 -5.60 2.15
C VAL A 40 11.19 -5.65 3.17
N GLU A 41 11.54 -5.65 4.46
CA GLU A 41 10.54 -5.58 5.52
C GLU A 41 9.98 -4.16 5.60
N PHE A 42 8.66 -4.03 5.38
CA PHE A 42 7.94 -2.77 5.54
C PHE A 42 6.94 -2.91 6.70
N ARG A 43 7.20 -2.17 7.78
CA ARG A 43 6.29 -2.06 8.94
C ARG A 43 5.72 -0.65 9.01
N ALA A 44 4.40 -0.53 8.85
CA ALA A 44 3.66 0.73 9.00
C ALA A 44 3.13 0.90 10.45
N ASP A 45 4.01 0.75 11.44
CA ASP A 45 3.71 0.76 12.89
C ASP A 45 3.95 2.13 13.56
N ARG A 46 4.16 3.17 12.76
CA ARG A 46 4.42 4.56 13.17
C ARG A 46 3.77 5.53 12.17
N PRO A 47 3.62 6.83 12.49
CA PRO A 47 2.94 7.76 11.61
C PRO A 47 3.49 7.76 10.17
N PHE A 48 2.60 7.70 9.19
CA PHE A 48 2.94 7.64 7.77
C PHE A 48 1.99 8.50 6.91
N LEU A 49 2.44 8.84 5.70
CA LEU A 49 1.62 9.52 4.70
C LEU A 49 0.90 8.49 3.83
N LEU A 50 -0.33 8.81 3.45
CA LEU A 50 -1.13 8.05 2.50
C LEU A 50 -1.45 8.94 1.30
N LEU A 51 -1.21 8.42 0.10
CA LEU A 51 -1.50 9.08 -1.17
C LEU A 51 -2.27 8.11 -2.08
N VAL A 52 -3.42 8.54 -2.57
CA VAL A 52 -4.13 7.89 -3.68
C VAL A 52 -4.04 8.84 -4.86
N ARG A 53 -3.43 8.37 -5.96
CA ARG A 53 -3.26 9.15 -7.18
C ARG A 53 -3.71 8.35 -8.39
N ASP A 54 -4.21 9.04 -9.41
CA ASP A 54 -4.32 8.48 -10.75
C ASP A 54 -2.90 8.38 -11.36
N ALA A 55 -2.41 7.15 -11.56
CA ALA A 55 -1.07 6.92 -12.07
C ALA A 55 -0.88 7.37 -13.54
N ARG A 56 -1.95 7.49 -14.33
CA ARG A 56 -1.89 7.90 -15.74
C ARG A 56 -1.79 9.41 -15.89
N HIS A 57 -2.52 10.15 -15.05
CA HIS A 57 -2.63 11.60 -15.13
C HIS A 57 -1.90 12.36 -14.02
N ASP A 58 -1.29 11.63 -13.07
CA ASP A 58 -0.63 12.16 -11.87
C ASP A 58 -1.54 13.03 -10.98
N THR A 59 -2.85 12.81 -11.07
CA THR A 59 -3.84 13.55 -10.29
C THR A 59 -3.91 12.98 -8.89
N ILE A 60 -3.70 13.83 -7.88
CA ILE A 60 -3.89 13.48 -6.47
C ILE A 60 -5.38 13.39 -6.16
N LEU A 61 -5.87 12.19 -5.85
CA LEU A 61 -7.26 11.94 -5.48
C LEU A 61 -7.45 12.06 -3.97
N PHE A 62 -6.50 11.54 -3.20
CA PHE A 62 -6.48 11.67 -1.74
C PHE A 62 -5.06 11.85 -1.24
N LEU A 63 -4.88 12.73 -0.26
CA LEU A 63 -3.64 12.89 0.50
C LEU A 63 -4.00 13.01 1.97
N GLY A 64 -3.31 12.26 2.82
CA GLY A 64 -3.53 12.29 4.26
C GLY A 64 -2.36 11.73 5.05
N ARG A 65 -2.45 11.86 6.37
CA ARG A 65 -1.47 11.33 7.31
C ARG A 65 -2.17 10.45 8.34
N PHE A 66 -1.75 9.20 8.44
CA PHE A 66 -2.19 8.30 9.50
C PHE A 66 -1.25 8.47 10.70
N ASN A 67 -1.82 8.77 11.87
CA ASN A 67 -1.06 8.98 13.11
C ASN A 67 -1.17 7.82 14.11
N GLY A 68 -1.84 6.74 13.76
CA GLY A 68 -2.28 5.71 14.70
C GLY A 68 -3.76 5.85 15.06
N PRO A 69 -4.32 4.87 15.80
CA PRO A 69 -5.61 5.05 16.48
C PRO A 69 -5.59 6.17 17.52
#